data_AF-A0A9E6WAF0-F1
#
_entry.id   AF-A0A9E6WAF0-F1
#
_cell.length_a   1.000
_cell.length_b   1.000
_cell.length_c   1.000
_cell.angle_alpha   90.00
_cell.angle_beta   90.00
_cell.angle_gamma   90.00
#
_symmetry.space_group_name_H-M   'P 1'
#
loop_
_entity.id
_entity.type
_entity.pdbx_description
1 polymer ?
#
loop_
_entity_poly.entity_id
_entity_poly.type
_entity_poly.pdbx_seq_one_letter_code
_entity_poly.pdbx_strand_id
1 'polypeptide(L)'
;MKKFTFFLAGMLLLLQTYVYAERGSIVKVIPMLTATPEQVMQNLQLYLDETSYPLVDLFTSKTYSVNAVKLIYETIDGRGNPTVASGVVFLPVVTETTYMPVFSYLHGTLTRDLDAPSNLKGIESIIGWIMAMDGYISVLPDYIGMGDGPGVHPYSHAASEASASVDMLKAAMEYCETTLVKPNGNLYLSGYSQGAHAALATQ
;
A
#
# COMPACT_ATOMS: atom_id res chain seq x y z
N MET A 1 -29.27 70.11 -4.17
CA MET A 1 -28.02 69.70 -4.85
C MET A 1 -27.09 69.14 -3.78
N LYS A 2 -26.60 67.90 -3.71
CA LYS A 2 -26.69 66.65 -4.46
C LYS A 2 -26.76 65.52 -3.40
N LYS A 3 -27.59 64.49 -3.60
CA LYS A 3 -27.60 63.26 -2.78
C LYS A 3 -26.45 62.36 -3.26
N PHE A 4 -25.58 61.89 -2.36
CA PHE A 4 -24.60 60.84 -2.65
C PHE A 4 -25.08 59.55 -1.99
N THR A 5 -25.60 58.65 -2.82
CA THR A 5 -25.94 57.28 -2.45
C THR A 5 -24.66 56.45 -2.63
N PHE A 6 -24.09 55.92 -1.54
CA PHE A 6 -23.00 54.94 -1.64
C PHE A 6 -23.61 53.55 -1.87
N PHE A 7 -23.37 52.98 -3.05
CA PHE A 7 -23.57 51.56 -3.32
C PHE A 7 -22.39 50.80 -2.73
N LEU A 8 -22.63 49.99 -1.70
CA LEU A 8 -21.64 49.04 -1.19
C LEU A 8 -21.72 47.79 -2.09
N ALA A 9 -20.89 47.74 -3.13
CA ALA A 9 -20.71 46.53 -3.93
C ALA A 9 -19.92 45.51 -3.10
N GLY A 10 -20.55 44.37 -2.83
CA GLY A 10 -19.97 43.27 -2.07
C GLY A 10 -18.77 42.66 -2.77
N MET A 11 -17.72 42.38 -2.00
CA MET A 11 -16.62 41.51 -2.41
C MET A 11 -16.75 40.23 -1.59
N LEU A 12 -17.45 39.23 -2.15
CA LEU A 12 -17.49 37.90 -1.58
C LEU A 12 -16.13 37.26 -1.86
N LEU A 13 -15.25 37.25 -0.86
CA LEU A 13 -13.98 36.53 -0.93
C LEU A 13 -14.31 35.03 -0.91
N LEU A 14 -14.31 34.38 -2.07
CA LEU A 14 -14.26 32.93 -2.15
C LEU A 14 -12.86 32.50 -1.73
N LEU A 15 -12.70 32.21 -0.43
CA LEU A 15 -11.56 31.43 0.06
C LEU A 15 -11.69 30.02 -0.54
N GLN A 16 -11.11 29.81 -1.72
CA GLN A 16 -10.74 28.46 -2.14
C GLN A 16 -9.66 27.99 -1.16
N THR A 17 -10.09 27.24 -0.14
CA THR A 17 -9.17 26.42 0.62
C THR A 17 -8.61 25.40 -0.37
N TYR A 18 -7.40 25.63 -0.86
CA TYR A 18 -6.60 24.57 -1.46
C TYR A 18 -6.33 23.58 -0.33
N VAL A 19 -7.17 22.55 -0.22
CA VAL A 19 -6.85 21.38 0.57
C VAL A 19 -5.69 20.74 -0.17
N TYR A 20 -4.46 20.98 0.30
CA TYR A 20 -3.32 20.19 -0.16
C TYR A 20 -3.63 18.74 0.20
N ALA A 21 -3.46 17.83 -0.75
CA ALA A 21 -3.66 16.42 -0.49
C ALA A 21 -2.66 15.98 0.59
N GLU A 22 -3.16 15.36 1.66
CA GLU A 22 -2.33 15.02 2.81
C GLU A 22 -1.49 13.77 2.51
N ARG A 23 -0.33 13.67 3.15
CA ARG A 23 0.50 12.47 3.06
C ARG A 23 -0.29 11.24 3.51
N GLY A 24 -0.37 10.24 2.64
CA GLY A 24 -1.14 9.01 2.84
C GLY A 24 -2.56 9.06 2.29
N SER A 25 -3.01 10.18 1.71
CA SER A 25 -4.28 10.22 1.00
C SER A 25 -4.22 9.40 -0.29
N ILE A 26 -5.32 8.70 -0.59
CA ILE A 26 -5.45 7.93 -1.83
C ILE A 26 -5.67 8.88 -3.02
N VAL A 27 -4.81 8.77 -4.03
CA VAL A 27 -4.98 9.44 -5.34
C VAL A 27 -5.82 8.57 -6.28
N LYS A 28 -5.56 7.25 -6.29
CA LYS A 28 -6.24 6.31 -7.18
C LYS A 28 -6.31 4.91 -6.59
N VAL A 29 -7.48 4.29 -6.71
CA VAL A 29 -7.71 2.87 -6.43
C VAL A 29 -7.81 2.11 -7.74
N ILE A 30 -7.04 1.03 -7.88
CA ILE A 30 -7.02 0.18 -9.07
C ILE A 30 -7.30 -1.26 -8.63
N PRO A 31 -8.54 -1.76 -8.80
CA PRO A 31 -8.84 -3.17 -8.59
C PRO A 31 -8.00 -4.03 -9.53
N MET A 32 -7.37 -5.08 -9.00
CA MET A 32 -6.50 -5.95 -9.78
C MET A 32 -7.20 -7.29 -10.01
N LEU A 33 -6.81 -8.34 -9.28
CA LEU A 33 -7.36 -9.68 -9.43
C LEU A 33 -7.74 -10.25 -8.06
N THR A 34 -8.66 -11.21 -8.08
CA THR A 34 -8.97 -12.07 -6.93
C THR A 34 -8.40 -13.45 -7.19
N ALA A 35 -7.74 -14.02 -6.20
CA ALA A 35 -7.18 -15.37 -6.27
C ALA A 35 -7.78 -16.26 -5.16
N THR A 36 -8.08 -17.51 -5.50
CA THR A 36 -8.42 -18.53 -4.50
C THR A 36 -7.15 -19.00 -3.78
N PRO A 37 -7.27 -19.65 -2.60
CA PRO A 37 -6.14 -20.28 -1.94
C PRO A 37 -5.32 -21.18 -2.87
N GLU A 38 -5.98 -22.01 -3.68
CA GLU A 38 -5.30 -22.92 -4.59
C GLU A 38 -4.48 -22.16 -5.63
N GLN A 39 -4.97 -21.02 -6.14
CA GLN A 39 -4.25 -20.19 -7.09
C GLN A 39 -3.04 -19.50 -6.45
N VAL A 40 -3.18 -19.03 -5.20
CA VAL A 40 -2.05 -18.46 -4.44
C VAL A 40 -0.96 -19.52 -4.26
N MET A 41 -1.35 -20.74 -3.87
CA MET A 41 -0.41 -21.84 -3.66
C MET A 41 0.25 -22.32 -4.95
N GLN A 42 -0.50 -22.39 -6.05
CA GLN A 42 0.06 -22.70 -7.38
C GLN A 42 1.10 -21.67 -7.81
N ASN A 43 0.82 -20.38 -7.60
CA ASN A 43 1.77 -19.31 -7.93
C ASN A 43 3.02 -19.36 -7.03
N LEU A 44 2.86 -19.68 -5.74
CA LEU A 44 3.99 -19.86 -4.83
C LEU A 44 4.90 -21.01 -5.28
N GLN A 45 4.34 -22.12 -5.74
CA GLN A 45 5.10 -23.28 -6.19
C GLN A 45 6.02 -22.95 -7.39
N LEU A 46 5.74 -21.90 -8.17
CA LEU A 46 6.62 -21.45 -9.25
C LEU A 46 7.96 -20.89 -8.75
N TYR A 47 8.03 -20.49 -7.48
CA TYR A 47 9.22 -19.90 -6.87
C TYR A 47 9.93 -20.82 -5.88
N LEU A 48 9.33 -21.97 -5.58
CA LEU A 48 9.82 -22.94 -4.63
C LEU A 48 10.39 -24.16 -5.35
N ASP A 49 11.44 -24.76 -4.80
CA ASP A 49 11.93 -26.06 -5.26
C ASP A 49 11.14 -27.22 -4.65
N GLU A 50 11.35 -28.44 -5.16
CA GLU A 50 10.68 -29.66 -4.66
C GLU A 50 11.03 -30.00 -3.20
N THR A 51 11.96 -29.30 -2.55
CA THR A 51 12.30 -29.53 -1.13
C THR A 51 11.54 -28.60 -0.18
N SER A 52 10.81 -27.63 -0.73
CA SER A 52 10.11 -26.57 0.02
C SER A 52 8.68 -26.95 0.46
N TYR A 53 8.19 -28.14 0.12
CA TYR A 53 6.84 -28.63 0.50
C TYR A 53 6.47 -28.49 1.99
N PRO A 54 7.39 -28.66 2.97
CA PRO A 54 7.04 -28.49 4.39
C PRO A 54 6.61 -27.07 4.75
N LEU A 55 7.02 -26.05 3.97
CA LEU A 55 6.65 -24.65 4.22
C LEU A 55 5.20 -24.37 3.83
N VAL A 56 4.67 -25.08 2.83
CA VAL A 56 3.28 -24.95 2.39
C VAL A 56 2.31 -25.36 3.50
N ASP A 57 2.60 -26.47 4.19
CA ASP A 57 1.74 -27.00 5.26
C ASP A 57 1.68 -26.09 6.50
N LEU A 58 2.61 -25.14 6.65
CA LEU A 58 2.59 -24.16 7.75
C LEU A 58 1.44 -23.14 7.61
N PHE A 59 0.99 -22.85 6.38
CA PHE A 59 0.02 -21.79 6.08
C PHE A 59 -1.41 -22.31 5.78
N THR A 60 -1.69 -23.61 5.91
CA THR A 60 -2.88 -24.25 5.30
C THR A 60 -4.09 -24.44 6.21
N SER A 61 -4.06 -24.02 7.48
CA SER A 61 -5.18 -24.33 8.41
C SER A 61 -6.41 -23.43 8.27
N LYS A 62 -6.27 -22.24 7.65
CA LYS A 62 -7.37 -21.33 7.26
C LYS A 62 -6.97 -20.57 6.01
N THR A 63 -7.75 -20.65 4.94
CA THR A 63 -7.37 -19.98 3.69
C THR A 63 -8.52 -19.15 3.13
N TYR A 64 -8.36 -17.84 3.17
CA TYR A 64 -9.26 -16.91 2.49
C TYR A 64 -8.88 -16.82 1.01
N SER A 65 -9.87 -16.72 0.12
CA SER A 65 -9.62 -16.09 -1.18
C SER A 65 -9.16 -14.65 -0.93
N VAL A 66 -8.32 -14.11 -1.80
CA VAL A 66 -7.68 -12.81 -1.59
C VAL A 66 -7.97 -11.89 -2.77
N ASN A 67 -8.31 -10.64 -2.49
CA ASN A 67 -8.43 -9.59 -3.47
C ASN A 67 -7.19 -8.68 -3.43
N ALA A 68 -6.55 -8.46 -4.57
CA ALA A 68 -5.45 -7.51 -4.71
C ALA A 68 -5.95 -6.17 -5.26
N VAL A 69 -5.51 -5.07 -4.64
CA VAL A 69 -5.85 -3.71 -5.04
C VAL A 69 -4.58 -2.87 -5.04
N LYS A 70 -4.25 -2.29 -6.19
CA LYS A 70 -3.17 -1.32 -6.29
C LYS A 70 -3.68 0.05 -5.86
N LEU A 71 -2.92 0.74 -5.03
CA LEU A 71 -3.17 2.12 -4.62
C LEU A 71 -2.06 3.02 -5.16
N ILE A 72 -2.46 4.18 -5.67
CA ILE A 72 -1.57 5.34 -5.85
C ILE A 72 -1.89 6.31 -4.72
N TYR A 73 -0.90 6.75 -3.97
CA TYR A 73 -1.08 7.57 -2.78
C TYR A 73 -0.08 8.73 -2.71
N GLU A 74 -0.47 9.80 -2.03
CA GLU A 74 0.35 10.98 -1.79
C GLU A 74 1.43 10.69 -0.74
N THR A 75 2.64 11.16 -0.98
CA THR A 75 3.77 11.04 -0.05
C THR A 75 4.80 12.14 -0.31
N ILE A 76 6.04 11.98 0.18
CA ILE A 76 7.16 12.89 -0.04
C ILE A 76 8.39 12.15 -0.55
N ASP A 77 9.16 12.81 -1.41
CA ASP A 77 10.43 12.31 -1.91
C ASP A 77 11.54 12.38 -0.83
N GLY A 78 12.75 11.91 -1.16
CA GLY A 78 13.91 11.95 -0.25
C GLY A 78 14.39 13.35 0.13
N ARG A 79 13.86 14.41 -0.50
CA ARG A 79 14.13 15.83 -0.18
C ARG A 79 12.96 16.50 0.56
N GLY A 80 11.87 15.77 0.81
CA GLY A 80 10.67 16.28 1.47
C GLY A 80 9.67 16.98 0.54
N ASN A 81 9.85 16.92 -0.78
CA ASN A 81 8.87 17.50 -1.71
C ASN A 81 7.68 16.56 -1.90
N PRO A 82 6.45 17.08 -2.09
CA PRO A 82 5.29 16.27 -2.43
C PRO A 82 5.51 15.46 -3.70
N THR A 83 5.11 14.19 -3.67
CA THR A 83 5.09 13.27 -4.81
C THR A 83 4.05 12.19 -4.57
N VAL A 84 3.80 11.33 -5.56
CA VAL A 84 3.02 10.11 -5.39
C VAL A 84 3.91 8.87 -5.37
N ALA A 85 3.41 7.79 -4.79
CA ALA A 85 3.98 6.46 -4.92
C ALA A 85 2.86 5.43 -5.11
N SER A 86 3.26 4.21 -5.48
CA SER A 86 2.34 3.09 -5.62
C SER A 86 2.63 2.00 -4.58
N GLY A 87 1.64 1.13 -4.40
CA GLY A 87 1.74 -0.06 -3.59
C GLY A 87 0.51 -0.93 -3.78
N VAL A 88 0.48 -2.08 -3.13
CA VAL A 88 -0.65 -3.02 -3.19
C VAL A 88 -1.14 -3.40 -1.80
N VAL A 89 -2.45 -3.51 -1.69
CA VAL A 89 -3.15 -4.08 -0.55
C VAL A 89 -3.76 -5.40 -0.98
N PHE A 90 -3.52 -6.44 -0.20
CA PHE A 90 -4.18 -7.74 -0.33
C PHE A 90 -5.17 -7.90 0.81
N LEU A 91 -6.44 -8.10 0.46
CA LEU A 91 -7.55 -8.22 1.41
C LEU A 91 -8.18 -9.61 1.34
N PRO A 92 -8.37 -10.28 2.48
CA PRO A 92 -9.17 -11.49 2.56
C PRO A 92 -10.61 -11.24 2.08
N VAL A 93 -11.17 -12.17 1.31
CA VAL A 93 -12.57 -12.11 0.87
C VAL A 93 -13.45 -12.63 2.01
N VAL A 94 -14.32 -11.77 2.52
CA VAL A 94 -15.22 -12.04 3.65
C VAL A 94 -16.66 -11.70 3.30
N THR A 95 -17.62 -12.35 3.97
CA THR A 95 -19.07 -12.13 3.77
C THR A 95 -19.69 -11.19 4.80
N GLU A 96 -18.97 -10.87 5.86
CA GLU A 96 -19.39 -9.96 6.93
C GLU A 96 -18.22 -9.11 7.42
N THR A 97 -18.51 -8.04 8.17
CA THR A 97 -17.46 -7.16 8.69
C THR A 97 -16.52 -7.97 9.61
N THR A 98 -15.24 -8.04 9.24
CA THR A 98 -14.26 -8.87 9.92
C THR A 98 -13.03 -8.05 10.26
N TYR A 99 -12.58 -8.13 11.52
CA TYR A 99 -11.44 -7.40 12.03
C TYR A 99 -10.17 -8.27 11.95
N MET A 100 -9.15 -7.80 11.26
CA MET A 100 -7.93 -8.56 10.94
C MET A 100 -6.67 -7.76 11.27
N PRO A 101 -5.56 -8.43 11.63
CA PRO A 101 -4.27 -7.77 11.79
C PRO A 101 -3.75 -7.24 10.46
N VAL A 102 -2.98 -6.15 10.52
CA VAL A 102 -2.27 -5.60 9.37
C VAL A 102 -0.86 -6.17 9.35
N PHE A 103 -0.43 -6.64 8.18
CA PHE A 103 0.95 -7.05 7.93
C PHE A 103 1.54 -6.19 6.83
N SER A 104 2.54 -5.37 7.14
CA SER A 104 3.26 -4.61 6.14
C SER A 104 4.60 -5.25 5.82
N TYR A 105 4.78 -5.59 4.55
CA TYR A 105 6.01 -6.16 4.05
C TYR A 105 6.72 -5.17 3.13
N LEU A 106 7.96 -4.89 3.48
CA LEU A 106 8.86 -3.99 2.77
C LEU A 106 9.80 -4.82 1.92
N HIS A 107 9.73 -4.65 0.60
CA HIS A 107 10.42 -5.52 -0.35
C HIS A 107 11.93 -5.28 -0.39
N GLY A 108 12.66 -6.30 -0.85
CA GLY A 108 14.11 -6.25 -1.06
C GLY A 108 14.53 -5.40 -2.26
N THR A 109 15.81 -5.47 -2.63
CA THR A 109 16.36 -4.70 -3.75
C THR A 109 15.69 -5.06 -5.08
N LEU A 110 15.09 -4.07 -5.74
CA LEU A 110 14.58 -4.19 -7.11
C LEU A 110 15.39 -3.32 -8.06
N THR A 111 15.52 -3.75 -9.31
CA THR A 111 16.24 -3.00 -10.35
C THR A 111 15.33 -2.50 -11.47
N ARG A 112 14.06 -2.91 -11.46
CA ARG A 112 13.06 -2.55 -12.46
C ARG A 112 11.74 -2.25 -11.78
N ASP A 113 11.07 -1.19 -12.22
CA ASP A 113 9.74 -0.80 -11.74
C ASP A 113 8.70 -1.92 -11.95
N LEU A 114 8.86 -2.70 -13.02
CA LEU A 114 7.99 -3.84 -13.35
C LEU A 114 8.02 -4.97 -12.32
N ASP A 115 9.06 -5.05 -11.49
CA ASP A 115 9.19 -6.06 -10.44
C ASP A 115 8.61 -5.60 -9.09
N ALA A 116 8.12 -4.36 -9.01
CA ALA A 116 7.51 -3.83 -7.80
C ALA A 116 6.28 -4.65 -7.38
N PRO A 117 6.02 -4.84 -6.07
CA PRO A 117 4.92 -5.67 -5.59
C PRO A 117 3.57 -5.34 -6.20
N SER A 118 3.28 -4.06 -6.45
CA SER A 118 2.00 -3.63 -7.01
C SER A 118 1.74 -4.07 -8.44
N ASN A 119 2.76 -4.53 -9.15
CA ASN A 119 2.64 -5.13 -10.48
C ASN A 119 2.30 -6.63 -10.45
N LEU A 120 2.22 -7.22 -9.25
CA LEU A 120 1.85 -8.63 -9.01
C LEU A 120 2.75 -9.62 -9.77
N LYS A 121 4.01 -9.26 -9.96
CA LYS A 121 5.03 -10.07 -10.62
C LYS A 121 6.16 -10.33 -9.65
N GLY A 122 6.71 -11.54 -9.72
CA GLY A 122 7.87 -11.90 -8.92
C GLY A 122 7.55 -12.24 -7.47
N ILE A 123 8.59 -12.66 -6.77
CA ILE A 123 8.51 -13.24 -5.42
C ILE A 123 8.04 -12.22 -4.38
N GLU A 124 8.39 -10.94 -4.47
CA GLU A 124 8.08 -9.96 -3.42
C GLU A 124 6.56 -9.83 -3.19
N SER A 125 5.75 -9.94 -4.25
CA SER A 125 4.29 -9.89 -4.15
C SER A 125 3.68 -11.16 -3.53
N ILE A 126 4.34 -12.33 -3.63
CA ILE A 126 3.78 -13.61 -3.13
C ILE A 126 3.62 -13.59 -1.61
N ILE A 127 4.51 -12.89 -0.92
CA ILE A 127 4.48 -12.76 0.54
C ILE A 127 3.17 -12.08 0.97
N GLY A 128 2.73 -11.05 0.25
CA GLY A 128 1.46 -10.37 0.51
C GLY A 128 0.25 -11.29 0.31
N TRP A 129 0.26 -12.12 -0.75
CA TRP A 129 -0.77 -13.11 -1.02
C TRP A 129 -0.88 -14.17 0.09
N ILE A 130 0.25 -14.75 0.51
CA ILE A 130 0.27 -15.80 1.53
C ILE A 130 -0.25 -15.26 2.86
N MET A 131 0.23 -14.09 3.27
CA MET A 131 -0.19 -13.48 4.53
C MET A 131 -1.66 -13.08 4.49
N ALA A 132 -2.17 -12.60 3.36
CA ALA A 132 -3.60 -12.32 3.24
C ALA A 132 -4.43 -13.60 3.24
N MET A 133 -3.97 -14.65 2.58
CA MET A 133 -4.65 -15.96 2.62
C MET A 133 -4.76 -16.49 4.06
N ASP A 134 -3.75 -16.23 4.91
CA ASP A 134 -3.72 -16.56 6.35
C ASP A 134 -4.53 -15.59 7.23
N GLY A 135 -5.21 -14.59 6.65
CA GLY A 135 -6.13 -13.70 7.36
C GLY A 135 -5.53 -12.37 7.84
N TYR A 136 -4.50 -11.87 7.15
CA TYR A 136 -3.97 -10.52 7.36
C TYR A 136 -4.46 -9.54 6.28
N ILE A 137 -4.52 -8.26 6.63
CA ILE A 137 -4.52 -7.17 5.65
C ILE A 137 -3.05 -6.96 5.26
N SER A 138 -2.63 -7.44 4.09
CA SER A 138 -1.23 -7.31 3.67
C SER A 138 -1.02 -6.02 2.89
N VAL A 139 -0.05 -5.20 3.29
CA VAL A 139 0.23 -3.88 2.70
C VAL A 139 1.68 -3.79 2.25
N LEU A 140 1.91 -3.72 0.94
CA LEU A 140 3.23 -3.72 0.34
C LEU A 140 3.45 -2.41 -0.45
N PRO A 141 4.23 -1.44 0.05
CA PRO A 141 4.63 -0.26 -0.72
C PRO A 141 5.65 -0.65 -1.80
N ASP A 142 5.66 0.06 -2.93
CA ASP A 142 6.70 -0.09 -3.95
C ASP A 142 7.95 0.76 -3.68
N TYR A 143 7.90 1.69 -2.72
CA TYR A 143 8.84 2.81 -2.51
C TYR A 143 8.76 3.94 -3.53
N ILE A 144 9.41 5.06 -3.19
CA ILE A 144 9.58 6.22 -4.09
C ILE A 144 10.36 5.79 -5.34
N GLY A 145 9.91 6.24 -6.51
CA GLY A 145 10.60 6.04 -7.80
C GLY A 145 10.60 4.59 -8.30
N MET A 146 9.66 3.79 -7.85
CA MET A 146 9.43 2.39 -8.24
C MET A 146 7.95 2.19 -8.58
N GLY A 147 7.63 1.09 -9.26
CA GLY A 147 6.26 0.79 -9.67
C GLY A 147 5.71 1.88 -10.59
N ASP A 148 4.62 2.53 -10.17
CA ASP A 148 4.00 3.64 -10.90
C ASP A 148 4.41 5.01 -10.33
N GLY A 149 5.34 5.06 -9.36
CA GLY A 149 5.88 6.28 -8.77
C GLY A 149 6.92 6.98 -9.68
N PRO A 150 6.89 8.31 -9.82
CA PRO A 150 7.83 9.02 -10.66
C PRO A 150 9.23 9.13 -10.02
N GLY A 151 10.23 9.38 -10.87
CA GLY A 151 11.59 9.69 -10.44
C GLY A 151 12.49 8.47 -10.36
N VAL A 152 13.57 8.58 -9.59
CA VAL A 152 14.56 7.52 -9.40
C VAL A 152 14.52 7.04 -7.97
N HIS A 153 14.50 5.72 -7.78
CA HIS A 153 14.48 5.12 -6.46
C HIS A 153 15.69 5.54 -5.59
N PRO A 154 15.46 6.20 -4.44
CA PRO A 154 16.52 6.53 -3.49
C PRO A 154 16.89 5.29 -2.65
N TYR A 155 17.71 4.42 -3.24
CA TYR A 155 18.10 3.14 -2.67
C TYR A 155 18.75 3.27 -1.27
N SER A 156 18.27 2.46 -0.30
CA SER A 156 18.73 2.46 1.10
C SER A 156 18.66 3.84 1.78
N HIS A 157 17.72 4.70 1.36
CA HIS A 157 17.51 6.00 1.99
C HIS A 157 16.38 5.93 3.02
N ALA A 158 16.77 5.82 4.29
CA ALA A 158 15.86 5.52 5.40
C ALA A 158 14.63 6.44 5.45
N ALA A 159 14.80 7.75 5.26
CA ALA A 159 13.70 8.70 5.38
C ALA A 159 12.64 8.52 4.29
N SER A 160 13.03 8.20 3.05
CA SER A 160 12.07 8.01 1.95
C SER A 160 11.44 6.62 1.96
N GLU A 161 12.18 5.60 2.41
CA GLU A 161 11.63 4.26 2.62
C GLU A 161 10.57 4.30 3.73
N ALA A 162 10.86 4.97 4.84
CA ALA A 162 9.90 5.18 5.92
C ALA A 162 8.69 6.02 5.47
N SER A 163 8.92 7.14 4.78
CA SER A 163 7.81 8.02 4.36
C SER A 163 6.82 7.32 3.44
N ALA A 164 7.32 6.64 2.40
CA ALA A 164 6.48 5.89 1.47
C ALA A 164 5.71 4.77 2.18
N SER A 165 6.38 4.03 3.07
CA SER A 165 5.77 2.88 3.75
C SER A 165 4.70 3.28 4.77
N VAL A 166 4.96 4.32 5.57
CA VAL A 166 3.96 4.87 6.50
C VAL A 166 2.75 5.43 5.75
N ASP A 167 2.97 6.12 4.64
CA ASP A 167 1.87 6.71 3.88
C ASP A 167 1.07 5.66 3.11
N MET A 168 1.71 4.59 2.60
CA MET A 168 1.00 3.44 2.04
C MET A 168 0.13 2.76 3.11
N LEU A 169 0.61 2.63 4.35
CA LEU A 169 -0.19 2.12 5.47
C LEU A 169 -1.43 2.98 5.72
N LYS A 170 -1.27 4.31 5.77
CA LYS A 170 -2.41 5.23 5.91
C LYS A 170 -3.41 5.08 4.77
N ALA A 171 -2.93 5.05 3.52
CA ALA A 171 -3.76 4.86 2.35
C ALA A 171 -4.51 3.52 2.39
N ALA A 172 -3.85 2.45 2.84
CA ALA A 172 -4.47 1.15 3.02
C ALA A 172 -5.56 1.18 4.11
N MET A 173 -5.33 1.89 5.22
CA MET A 173 -6.34 2.01 6.28
C MET A 173 -7.55 2.82 5.80
N GLU A 174 -7.32 3.92 5.09
CA GLU A 174 -8.38 4.70 4.42
C GLU A 174 -9.18 3.80 3.47
N TYR A 175 -8.50 2.98 2.66
CA TYR A 175 -9.15 2.05 1.75
C TYR A 175 -10.01 1.01 2.49
N CYS A 176 -9.51 0.45 3.60
CA CYS A 176 -10.24 -0.51 4.42
C CYS A 176 -11.57 0.06 4.95
N GLU A 177 -11.69 1.39 5.09
CA GLU A 177 -12.96 1.99 5.49
C GLU A 177 -14.09 1.76 4.49
N THR A 178 -13.75 1.53 3.23
CA THR A 178 -14.70 1.23 2.14
C THR A 178 -15.02 -0.26 1.99
N THR A 179 -14.42 -1.14 2.82
CA THR A 179 -14.54 -2.60 2.67
C THR A 179 -15.13 -3.27 3.93
N LEU A 180 -15.44 -4.57 3.83
CA LEU A 180 -15.83 -5.40 4.98
C LEU A 180 -14.64 -5.84 5.84
N VAL A 181 -13.41 -5.74 5.34
CA VAL A 181 -12.22 -6.07 6.13
C VAL A 181 -11.74 -4.82 6.86
N LYS A 182 -11.65 -4.90 8.19
CA LYS A 182 -11.28 -3.78 9.06
C LYS A 182 -9.98 -4.09 9.81
N PRO A 183 -9.09 -3.13 10.03
CA PRO A 183 -7.91 -3.33 10.87
C PRO A 183 -8.34 -3.54 12.33
N ASN A 184 -7.76 -4.54 13.01
CA ASN A 184 -8.05 -4.82 14.42
C ASN A 184 -7.14 -4.08 15.41
N GLY A 185 -6.25 -3.21 14.91
CA GLY A 185 -5.28 -2.44 15.69
C GLY A 185 -3.90 -3.10 15.84
N ASN A 186 -3.74 -4.38 15.49
CA ASN A 186 -2.43 -5.02 15.45
C ASN A 186 -1.74 -4.73 14.12
N LEU A 187 -0.50 -4.23 14.18
CA LEU A 187 0.37 -4.02 13.02
C LEU A 187 1.65 -4.84 13.20
N TYR A 188 1.97 -5.63 12.18
CA TYR A 188 3.21 -6.35 12.05
C TYR A 188 4.00 -5.77 10.88
N LEU A 189 5.27 -5.48 11.12
CA LEU A 189 6.17 -4.89 10.14
C LEU A 189 7.29 -5.88 9.85
N SER A 190 7.55 -6.14 8.58
CA SER A 190 8.60 -7.05 8.15
C SER A 190 9.24 -6.56 6.86
N GLY A 191 10.45 -7.01 6.59
CA GLY A 191 11.11 -6.77 5.33
C GLY A 191 12.39 -7.59 5.22
N TYR A 192 12.86 -7.78 3.99
CA TYR A 192 14.03 -8.61 3.69
C TYR A 192 15.08 -7.82 2.91
N SER A 193 16.37 -8.03 3.21
CA SER A 193 17.48 -7.32 2.57
C SER A 193 17.34 -5.79 2.71
N GLN A 194 17.24 -5.02 1.61
CA GLN A 194 16.87 -3.59 1.67
C GLN A 194 15.57 -3.36 2.46
N GLY A 195 14.60 -4.24 2.30
CA GLY A 195 13.35 -4.21 3.05
C GLY A 195 13.53 -4.29 4.55
N ALA A 196 14.57 -4.97 5.05
CA ALA A 196 14.86 -5.01 6.48
C ALA A 196 15.35 -3.65 7.00
N HIS A 197 16.15 -2.95 6.20
CA HIS A 197 16.55 -1.57 6.48
C HIS A 197 15.32 -0.64 6.46
N ALA A 198 14.47 -0.76 5.45
CA ALA A 198 13.24 0.02 5.33
C ALA A 198 12.28 -0.24 6.50
N ALA A 199 12.13 -1.50 6.93
CA ALA A 199 11.29 -1.89 8.07
C ALA A 199 11.81 -1.26 9.37
N LEU A 200 13.13 -1.32 9.61
CA LEU A 200 13.72 -0.68 10.78
C LEU A 200 13.58 0.86 10.74
N ALA A 201 13.63 1.47 9.56
CA ALA A 201 13.42 2.91 9.41
C ALA A 201 11.95 3.34 9.63
N THR A 202 11.00 2.42 9.47
CA THR A 202 9.56 2.68 9.51
C THR A 202 8.95 2.51 10.92
N GLN A 203 9.57 1.71 11.79
CA GLN A 203 9.03 1.33 13.12
C GLN A 203 8.97 2.45 14.17
#